data_AF-A0A1C5YLS4-F1
#
_entry.id   AF-A0A1C5YLS4-F1
#
_cell.length_a   1.000
_cell.length_b   1.000
_cell.length_c   1.000
_cell.angle_alpha   90.00
_cell.angle_beta   90.00
_cell.angle_gamma   90.00
#
_symmetry.space_group_name_H-M   'P 1'
#
loop_
_entity.id
_entity.type
_entity.pdbx_description
1 polymer ?
#
loop_
_entity_poly.entity_id
_entity_poly.type
_entity_poly.pdbx_seq_one_letter_code
_entity_poly.pdbx_strand_id
1 'polypeptide(L)'
;MIQHRIKEREPQYMDMKEIIAEAARKLILEKKVKKLTVKDIVEECQITRQAFYYHFEGIPDLIQWSIKQGTRRLLEACKEQGGAEAALKYLFVFAINAIPEVREGIESNYGKELEQTLMQGTYELFESIVEEKNLYQNYSRQELKLILRYHSHAIFGIFQDWTPEDTKNLDMIVHEVYLIMMGKNATEDVFLC
;
A
#
# COMPACT_ATOMS: atom_id res chain seq x y z
N MET A 1 -33.57 -37.73 3.76
CA MET A 1 -32.51 -37.46 4.76
C MET A 1 -31.24 -37.10 4.02
N ILE A 2 -30.89 -35.82 3.90
CA ILE A 2 -29.59 -35.39 3.39
C ILE A 2 -28.99 -34.51 4.47
N GLN A 3 -28.14 -35.10 5.31
CA GLN A 3 -27.34 -34.38 6.29
C GLN A 3 -26.34 -33.51 5.52
N HIS A 4 -26.56 -32.20 5.54
CA HIS A 4 -25.53 -31.24 5.19
C HIS A 4 -24.44 -31.32 6.26
N ARG A 5 -23.28 -31.88 5.88
CA ARG A 5 -22.06 -31.72 6.68
C ARG A 5 -21.72 -30.24 6.71
N ILE A 6 -21.89 -29.62 7.87
CA ILE A 6 -21.22 -28.37 8.21
C ILE A 6 -19.72 -28.70 8.16
N LYS A 7 -19.02 -28.17 7.16
CA LYS A 7 -17.57 -28.22 7.10
C LYS A 7 -17.09 -27.26 8.18
N GLU A 8 -16.69 -27.80 9.33
CA GLU A 8 -16.02 -27.05 10.40
C GLU A 8 -14.87 -26.27 9.75
N ARG A 9 -14.93 -24.93 9.83
CA ARG A 9 -13.79 -24.09 9.42
C ARG A 9 -12.68 -24.33 10.43
N GLU A 10 -11.60 -24.96 9.99
CA GLU A 10 -10.37 -25.07 10.78
C GLU A 10 -9.94 -23.66 11.25
N PRO A 11 -9.48 -23.50 12.50
CA PRO A 11 -8.98 -22.22 12.97
C PRO A 11 -7.78 -21.82 12.12
N GLN A 12 -7.92 -20.75 11.35
CA GLN A 12 -6.82 -20.16 10.58
C GLN A 12 -5.78 -19.67 11.58
N TYR A 13 -4.72 -20.44 11.79
CA TYR A 13 -3.58 -20.04 12.61
C TYR A 13 -2.96 -18.81 11.94
N MET A 14 -3.16 -17.62 12.51
CA MET A 14 -2.47 -16.42 12.03
C MET A 14 -0.97 -16.65 12.12
N ASP A 15 -0.26 -16.31 11.05
CA ASP A 15 1.21 -16.30 11.07
C ASP A 15 1.67 -15.40 12.22
N MET A 16 2.65 -15.86 12.99
CA MET A 16 3.22 -15.09 14.10
C MET A 16 3.72 -13.70 13.63
N LYS A 17 4.17 -13.58 12.38
CA LYS A 17 4.49 -12.27 11.77
C LYS A 17 3.28 -11.34 11.69
N GLU A 18 2.11 -11.86 11.34
CA GLU A 18 0.85 -11.08 11.30
C GLU A 18 0.42 -10.65 12.70
N ILE A 19 0.56 -11.53 13.70
CA ILE A 19 0.26 -11.22 15.11
C ILE A 19 1.13 -10.06 15.61
N ILE A 20 2.44 -10.09 15.32
CA ILE A 20 3.38 -9.03 15.69
C ILE A 20 3.03 -7.71 14.99
N ALA A 21 2.72 -7.75 13.70
CA ALA A 21 2.34 -6.57 12.93
C ALA A 21 1.03 -5.94 13.45
N GLU A 22 0.03 -6.76 13.77
CA GLU A 22 -1.24 -6.29 14.31
C GLU A 22 -1.06 -5.66 15.70
N ALA A 23 -0.22 -6.25 16.55
CA ALA A 23 0.12 -5.67 17.85
C ALA A 23 0.78 -4.29 17.72
N ALA A 24 1.73 -4.13 16.79
CA ALA A 24 2.34 -2.84 16.49
C ALA A 24 1.31 -1.82 15.97
N ARG A 25 0.44 -2.24 15.05
CA ARG A 25 -0.64 -1.40 14.50
C ARG A 25 -1.59 -0.93 15.59
N LYS A 26 -2.04 -1.84 16.46
CA LYS A 26 -2.90 -1.53 17.61
C LYS A 26 -2.28 -0.52 18.58
N LEU A 27 -0.99 -0.68 18.90
CA LEU A 27 -0.27 0.23 19.78
C LEU A 27 -0.25 1.66 19.21
N ILE A 28 -0.03 1.81 17.91
CA ILE A 28 0.00 3.11 17.23
C ILE A 28 -1.42 3.68 17.11
N LEU A 29 -2.36 2.92 16.56
CA LEU A 29 -3.66 3.43 16.14
C LEU A 29 -4.66 3.59 17.28
N GLU A 30 -4.76 2.58 18.14
CA GLU A 30 -5.74 2.55 19.24
C GLU A 30 -5.15 3.15 20.51
N LYS A 31 -3.93 2.75 20.87
CA LYS A 31 -3.27 3.18 22.12
C LYS A 31 -2.46 4.46 21.97
N LYS A 32 -2.36 5.02 20.75
CA LYS A 32 -1.68 6.29 20.44
C LYS A 32 -0.23 6.36 20.94
N VAL A 33 0.48 5.23 20.93
CA VAL A 33 1.89 5.16 21.34
C VAL A 33 2.75 5.86 20.28
N LYS A 34 3.31 7.03 20.61
CA LYS A 34 4.19 7.78 19.70
C LYS A 34 5.62 7.26 19.65
N LYS A 35 6.10 6.64 20.74
CA LYS A 35 7.43 6.03 20.81
C LYS A 35 7.32 4.51 20.95
N LEU A 36 7.11 3.83 19.82
CA LEU A 36 6.95 2.39 19.78
C LEU A 36 8.29 1.68 20.03
N THR A 37 8.28 0.68 20.89
CA THR A 37 9.45 -0.17 21.16
C THR A 37 9.13 -1.64 20.99
N VAL A 38 10.16 -2.47 20.78
CA VAL A 38 10.00 -3.93 20.76
C VAL A 38 9.38 -4.43 22.06
N LYS A 39 9.67 -3.79 23.20
CA LYS A 39 9.07 -4.15 24.49
C LYS A 39 7.55 -4.00 24.46
N ASP A 40 7.06 -2.87 23.96
CA ASP A 40 5.62 -2.61 23.89
C ASP A 40 4.91 -3.65 23.02
N ILE A 41 5.51 -4.00 21.87
CA ILE A 41 4.95 -4.97 20.92
C ILE A 41 4.88 -6.37 21.55
N VAL A 42 5.96 -6.84 22.18
CA VAL A 42 5.99 -8.19 22.76
C VAL A 42 5.09 -8.33 23.99
N GLU A 43 4.90 -7.25 24.75
CA GLU A 43 3.92 -7.20 25.84
C GLU A 43 2.48 -7.24 25.29
N GLU A 44 2.19 -6.54 24.18
CA GLU A 44 0.87 -6.53 23.55
C GLU A 44 0.46 -7.90 23.00
N CYS A 45 1.37 -8.61 22.33
CA CYS A 45 1.10 -9.95 21.77
C CYS A 45 1.55 -11.12 22.65
N GLN A 46 1.97 -10.85 23.89
CA GLN A 46 2.33 -11.85 24.89
C GLN A 46 3.43 -12.84 24.46
N ILE A 47 4.50 -12.31 23.85
CA ILE A 47 5.68 -13.10 23.45
C ILE A 47 6.97 -12.61 24.12
N THR A 48 8.05 -13.34 23.91
CA THR A 48 9.38 -12.90 24.34
C THR A 48 10.04 -12.01 23.28
N ARG A 49 11.00 -11.18 23.70
CA ARG A 49 11.88 -10.45 22.77
C ARG A 49 12.61 -11.40 21.82
N GLN A 50 13.01 -12.57 22.31
CA GLN A 50 13.67 -13.59 21.48
C GLN A 50 12.74 -14.08 20.36
N ALA A 51 11.46 -14.31 20.66
CA ALA A 51 10.47 -14.68 19.65
C ALA A 51 10.25 -13.55 18.63
N PHE A 52 10.22 -12.28 19.05
CA PHE A 52 10.20 -11.16 18.11
C PHE A 52 11.41 -11.18 17.17
N TYR A 53 12.62 -11.30 17.73
CA TYR A 53 13.86 -11.28 16.93
C TYR A 53 14.07 -12.52 16.06
N TYR A 54 13.33 -13.60 16.31
CA TYR A 54 13.27 -14.73 15.39
C TYR A 54 12.54 -14.37 14.08
N HIS A 55 11.58 -13.45 14.14
CA HIS A 55 10.77 -13.07 12.98
C HIS A 55 11.26 -11.79 12.29
N PHE A 56 11.78 -10.83 13.06
CA PHE A 56 12.19 -9.52 12.57
C PHE A 56 13.49 -9.04 13.21
N GLU A 57 14.38 -8.43 12.42
CA GLU A 57 15.62 -7.84 12.94
C GLU A 57 15.34 -6.61 13.83
N GLY A 58 14.20 -5.97 13.62
CA GLY A 58 13.75 -4.79 14.36
C GLY A 58 12.40 -4.29 13.86
N ILE A 59 11.94 -3.16 14.41
CA ILE A 59 10.71 -2.51 13.96
C ILE A 59 10.81 -2.02 12.49
N PRO A 60 11.96 -1.53 11.98
CA PRO A 60 12.07 -1.19 10.55
C PRO A 60 11.80 -2.37 9.61
N ASP A 61 12.32 -3.56 9.93
CA ASP A 61 12.06 -4.79 9.16
C ASP A 61 10.59 -5.23 9.25
N LEU A 62 9.97 -5.09 10.43
CA LEU A 62 8.53 -5.28 10.60
C LEU A 62 7.70 -4.34 9.71
N ILE A 63 8.06 -3.06 9.65
CA ILE A 63 7.38 -2.07 8.79
C ILE A 63 7.51 -2.47 7.32
N GLN A 64 8.73 -2.76 6.87
CA GLN A 64 9.01 -3.19 5.49
C GLN A 64 8.19 -4.42 5.10
N TRP A 65 8.20 -5.44 5.97
CA TRP A 65 7.43 -6.65 5.76
C TRP A 65 5.93 -6.36 5.68
N SER A 66 5.40 -5.52 6.58
CA SER A 66 3.98 -5.20 6.65
C SER A 66 3.49 -4.48 5.39
N ILE A 67 4.23 -3.47 4.93
CA ILE A 67 3.91 -2.76 3.68
C ILE A 67 4.00 -3.70 2.48
N LYS A 68 5.03 -4.54 2.41
CA LYS A 68 5.18 -5.52 1.32
C LYS A 68 4.01 -6.51 1.25
N GLN A 69 3.51 -6.98 2.40
CA GLN A 69 2.29 -7.82 2.43
C GLN A 69 1.07 -7.04 1.92
N GLY A 70 0.91 -5.79 2.36
CA GLY A 70 -0.16 -4.90 1.88
C GLY A 70 -0.11 -4.71 0.36
N THR A 71 1.05 -4.35 -0.18
CA THR A 71 1.28 -4.19 -1.64
C THR A 71 0.96 -5.47 -2.40
N ARG A 72 1.36 -6.64 -1.89
CA ARG A 72 1.05 -7.92 -2.53
C ARG A 72 -0.45 -8.19 -2.58
N ARG A 73 -1.17 -8.01 -1.46
CA ARG A 73 -2.63 -8.19 -1.41
C ARG A 73 -3.34 -7.23 -2.35
N LEU A 74 -2.87 -5.98 -2.40
CA LEU A 74 -3.39 -4.95 -3.29
C LEU A 74 -3.19 -5.32 -4.76
N LEU A 75 -2.00 -5.79 -5.14
CA LEU A 75 -1.70 -6.24 -6.50
C LEU A 75 -2.63 -7.38 -6.93
N GLU A 76 -2.84 -8.40 -6.09
CA GLU A 76 -3.76 -9.50 -6.39
C GLU A 76 -5.21 -8.99 -6.55
N ALA A 77 -5.68 -8.11 -5.66
CA ALA A 77 -7.01 -7.53 -5.78
C ALA A 77 -7.18 -6.66 -7.05
N CYS A 78 -6.13 -5.96 -7.48
CA CYS A 78 -6.12 -5.20 -8.73
C CYS A 78 -6.27 -6.10 -9.97
N LYS A 79 -5.73 -7.33 -9.95
CA LYS A 79 -5.88 -8.30 -11.05
C LYS A 79 -7.31 -8.79 -11.23
N GLU A 80 -8.09 -8.81 -10.16
CA GLU A 80 -9.49 -9.23 -10.16
C GLU A 80 -10.45 -8.14 -10.69
N GLN A 81 -9.96 -6.93 -10.92
CA GLN A 81 -10.78 -5.83 -11.42
C GLN A 81 -11.04 -5.91 -12.92
N GLY A 82 -12.16 -5.36 -13.38
CA GLY A 82 -12.63 -5.42 -14.77
C GLY A 82 -11.83 -4.61 -15.81
N GLY A 83 -10.60 -4.19 -15.50
CA GLY A 83 -9.75 -3.37 -16.38
C GLY A 83 -8.73 -2.53 -15.62
N ALA A 84 -7.77 -1.92 -16.34
CA ALA A 84 -6.69 -1.13 -15.74
C ALA A 84 -7.19 0.11 -14.97
N GLU A 85 -8.21 0.81 -15.48
CA GLU A 85 -8.80 1.97 -14.81
C GLU A 85 -9.60 1.55 -13.56
N ALA A 86 -10.33 0.44 -13.61
CA ALA A 86 -11.00 -0.12 -12.43
C ALA A 86 -10.00 -0.58 -11.36
N ALA A 87 -8.87 -1.17 -11.77
CA ALA A 87 -7.75 -1.51 -10.90
C ALA A 87 -7.13 -0.27 -10.23
N LEU A 88 -6.96 0.81 -11.00
CA LEU A 88 -6.47 2.09 -10.48
C LEU A 88 -7.48 2.69 -9.47
N LYS A 89 -8.79 2.65 -9.78
CA LYS A 89 -9.83 3.08 -8.85
C LYS A 89 -9.77 2.30 -7.53
N TYR A 90 -9.61 0.98 -7.60
CA TYR A 90 -9.47 0.13 -6.43
C TYR A 90 -8.24 0.54 -5.58
N LEU A 91 -7.11 0.80 -6.23
CA LEU A 91 -5.90 1.30 -5.56
C LEU A 91 -6.14 2.62 -4.85
N PHE A 92 -6.79 3.58 -5.50
CA PHE A 92 -7.14 4.88 -4.89
C PHE A 92 -8.04 4.68 -3.67
N VAL A 93 -9.11 3.90 -3.78
CA VAL A 93 -10.02 3.62 -2.67
C VAL A 93 -9.27 2.95 -1.51
N PHE A 94 -8.40 1.98 -1.79
CA PHE A 94 -7.58 1.34 -0.77
C PHE A 94 -6.67 2.34 -0.06
N ALA A 95 -5.94 3.16 -0.82
CA ALA A 95 -5.03 4.16 -0.28
C ALA A 95 -5.75 5.21 0.57
N ILE A 96 -6.87 5.77 0.08
CA ILE A 96 -7.67 6.78 0.78
C ILE A 96 -8.17 6.25 2.13
N ASN A 97 -8.64 5.01 2.18
CA ASN A 97 -9.08 4.39 3.42
C ASN A 97 -7.93 4.16 4.42
N ALA A 98 -6.70 3.99 3.93
CA ALA A 98 -5.51 3.84 4.76
C ALA A 98 -4.91 5.17 5.24
N ILE A 99 -5.25 6.32 4.64
CA ILE A 99 -4.68 7.63 4.99
C ILE A 99 -4.74 7.93 6.51
N PRO A 100 -5.86 7.72 7.22
CA PRO A 100 -5.91 8.00 8.65
C PRO A 100 -4.92 7.16 9.46
N GLU A 101 -4.79 5.87 9.14
CA GLU A 101 -3.85 4.96 9.81
C GLU A 101 -2.39 5.33 9.50
N VAL A 102 -2.12 5.67 8.24
CA VAL A 102 -0.79 6.11 7.79
C VAL A 102 -0.38 7.41 8.49
N ARG A 103 -1.28 8.39 8.60
CA ARG A 103 -1.01 9.66 9.30
C ARG A 103 -0.62 9.43 10.76
N GLU A 104 -1.34 8.56 11.47
CA GLU A 104 -0.99 8.19 12.86
C GLU A 104 0.37 7.49 12.95
N GLY A 105 0.69 6.62 11.99
CA GLY A 105 2.00 5.98 11.89
C GLY A 105 3.14 6.97 11.63
N ILE A 106 2.91 7.98 10.79
CA ILE A 106 3.89 9.04 10.49
C ILE A 106 4.21 9.89 11.74
N GLU A 107 3.26 10.08 12.64
CA GLU A 107 3.49 10.79 13.90
C GLU A 107 4.29 9.97 14.94
N SER A 108 4.57 8.70 14.67
CA SER A 108 5.42 7.88 15.54
C SER A 108 6.92 8.17 15.33
N ASN A 109 7.75 7.62 16.21
CA ASN A 109 9.20 7.67 16.09
C ASN A 109 9.78 6.88 14.89
N TYR A 110 8.94 6.24 14.07
CA TYR A 110 9.32 5.57 12.81
C TYR A 110 8.66 6.20 11.58
N GLY A 111 8.15 7.43 11.69
CA GLY A 111 7.42 8.07 10.61
C GLY A 111 8.21 8.20 9.31
N LYS A 112 9.51 8.52 9.41
CA LYS A 112 10.40 8.62 8.24
C LYS A 112 10.59 7.27 7.55
N GLU A 113 10.82 6.21 8.32
CA GLU A 113 10.97 4.85 7.82
C GLU A 113 9.67 4.37 7.16
N LEU A 114 8.52 4.67 7.77
CA LEU A 114 7.20 4.36 7.20
C LEU A 114 6.98 5.08 5.87
N GLU A 115 7.24 6.39 5.80
CA GLU A 115 7.11 7.18 4.57
C GLU A 115 8.01 6.65 3.45
N GLN A 116 9.28 6.37 3.75
CA GLN A 116 10.22 5.78 2.79
C GLN A 116 9.76 4.41 2.29
N THR A 117 9.25 3.57 3.19
CA THR A 117 8.75 2.24 2.86
C THR A 117 7.48 2.32 2.01
N LEU A 118 6.56 3.24 2.30
CA LEU A 118 5.36 3.47 1.50
C LEU A 118 5.69 3.95 0.09
N MET A 119 6.62 4.89 -0.04
CA MET A 119 7.09 5.37 -1.35
C MET A 119 7.73 4.23 -2.16
N GLN A 120 8.59 3.44 -1.53
CA GLN A 120 9.23 2.28 -2.17
C GLN A 120 8.18 1.23 -2.59
N GLY A 121 7.24 0.90 -1.71
CA GLY A 121 6.14 -0.02 -2.01
C GLY A 121 5.24 0.47 -3.15
N THR A 122 5.02 1.79 -3.24
CA THR A 122 4.28 2.42 -4.34
C THR A 122 5.03 2.29 -5.67
N TYR A 123 6.35 2.48 -5.67
CA TYR A 123 7.18 2.26 -6.85
C TYR A 123 7.14 0.80 -7.32
N GLU A 124 7.35 -0.15 -6.41
CA GLU A 124 7.34 -1.58 -6.71
C GLU A 124 5.97 -2.05 -7.23
N LEU A 125 4.88 -1.48 -6.72
CA LEU A 125 3.54 -1.75 -7.20
C LEU A 125 3.38 -1.32 -8.67
N PHE A 126 3.78 -0.09 -9.00
CA PHE A 126 3.70 0.40 -10.39
C PHE A 126 4.63 -0.36 -11.33
N GLU A 127 5.85 -0.69 -10.89
CA GLU A 127 6.77 -1.53 -11.66
C GLU A 127 6.12 -2.89 -11.98
N SER A 128 5.53 -3.55 -10.97
CA SER A 128 4.84 -4.84 -11.15
C SER A 128 3.66 -4.74 -12.13
N ILE A 129 2.87 -3.67 -12.05
CA ILE A 129 1.73 -3.44 -12.97
C ILE A 129 2.22 -3.23 -14.41
N VAL A 130 3.28 -2.44 -14.59
CA VAL A 130 3.87 -2.18 -15.91
C VAL A 130 4.39 -3.47 -16.54
N GLU A 131 5.09 -4.29 -15.76
CA GLU A 131 5.59 -5.58 -16.20
C GLU A 131 4.45 -6.54 -16.58
N GLU A 132 3.44 -6.69 -15.71
CA GLU A 132 2.33 -7.62 -15.93
C GLU A 132 1.48 -7.24 -17.15
N LYS A 133 1.20 -5.94 -17.32
CA LYS A 133 0.37 -5.43 -18.42
C LYS A 133 1.16 -5.11 -19.68
N ASN A 134 2.47 -5.34 -19.67
CA ASN A 134 3.37 -5.07 -20.79
C ASN A 134 3.25 -3.60 -21.28
N LEU A 135 3.20 -2.66 -20.34
CA LEU A 135 3.08 -1.23 -20.64
C LEU A 135 4.46 -0.64 -20.98
N TYR A 136 4.46 0.52 -21.65
CA TYR A 136 5.68 1.29 -21.95
C TYR A 136 6.79 0.54 -22.69
N GLN A 137 6.46 -0.48 -23.49
CA GLN A 137 7.45 -1.33 -24.21
C GLN A 137 8.38 -0.56 -25.15
N ASN A 138 7.94 0.61 -25.62
CA ASN A 138 8.71 1.44 -26.55
C ASN A 138 9.72 2.36 -25.86
N TYR A 139 9.76 2.37 -24.52
CA TYR A 139 10.67 3.20 -23.75
C TYR A 139 11.93 2.42 -23.36
N SER A 140 13.07 3.10 -23.35
CA SER A 140 14.30 2.57 -22.78
C SER A 140 14.15 2.36 -21.27
N ARG A 141 15.06 1.56 -20.68
CA ARG A 141 15.10 1.34 -19.23
C ARG A 141 15.27 2.64 -18.44
N GLN A 142 16.01 3.61 -18.95
CA GLN A 142 16.23 4.89 -18.28
C GLN A 142 14.96 5.76 -18.28
N GLU A 143 14.26 5.80 -19.42
CA GLU A 143 12.98 6.50 -19.55
C GLU A 143 11.92 5.86 -18.66
N LEU A 144 11.80 4.53 -18.69
CA LEU A 144 10.86 3.80 -17.84
C LEU A 144 11.11 4.09 -16.35
N LYS A 145 12.38 4.09 -15.93
CA LYS A 145 12.74 4.42 -14.54
C LYS A 145 12.28 5.84 -14.16
N LEU A 146 12.41 6.80 -15.07
CA LEU A 146 11.95 8.17 -14.85
C LEU A 146 10.42 8.25 -14.78
N ILE A 147 9.72 7.59 -15.71
CA ILE A 147 8.26 7.53 -15.79
C ILE A 147 7.68 6.94 -14.50
N LEU A 148 8.18 5.78 -14.06
CA LEU A 148 7.75 5.14 -12.81
C LEU A 148 7.98 6.06 -11.61
N ARG A 149 9.17 6.66 -11.51
CA ARG A 149 9.47 7.59 -10.42
C ARG A 149 8.54 8.79 -10.41
N TYR A 150 8.25 9.35 -11.59
CA TYR A 150 7.31 10.47 -11.74
C TYR A 150 5.90 10.09 -11.28
N HIS A 151 5.34 8.99 -11.79
CA HIS A 151 3.99 8.55 -11.41
C HIS A 151 3.89 8.20 -9.92
N SER A 152 4.89 7.51 -9.35
CA SER A 152 4.92 7.23 -7.91
C SER A 152 4.86 8.50 -7.07
N HIS A 153 5.65 9.53 -7.41
CA HIS A 153 5.66 10.78 -6.65
C HIS A 153 4.40 11.62 -6.87
N ALA A 154 3.89 11.68 -8.12
CA ALA A 154 2.67 12.43 -8.43
C ALA A 154 1.46 11.85 -7.68
N ILE A 155 1.29 10.53 -7.70
CA ILE A 155 0.18 9.85 -7.01
C ILE A 155 0.35 9.93 -5.49
N PHE A 156 1.57 9.76 -4.98
CA PHE A 156 1.82 9.93 -3.55
C PHE A 156 1.50 11.37 -3.08
N GLY A 157 1.86 12.39 -3.87
CA GLY A 157 1.53 13.78 -3.58
C GLY A 157 0.02 14.04 -3.55
N ILE A 158 -0.74 13.46 -4.48
CA ILE A 158 -2.21 13.51 -4.47
C ILE A 158 -2.77 12.95 -3.15
N PHE A 159 -2.20 11.85 -2.63
CA PHE A 159 -2.67 11.28 -1.37
C PHE A 159 -2.28 12.08 -0.12
N GLN A 160 -1.14 12.78 -0.13
CA GLN A 160 -0.70 13.59 1.01
C GLN A 160 -1.73 14.70 1.33
N ASP A 161 -2.23 15.36 0.30
CA ASP A 161 -3.15 16.50 0.39
C ASP A 161 -4.61 16.14 0.08
N TRP A 162 -4.99 14.85 0.15
CA TRP A 162 -6.34 14.38 -0.20
C TRP A 162 -7.43 15.03 0.68
N THR A 163 -8.47 15.57 0.03
CA THR A 163 -9.56 16.31 0.66
C THR A 163 -10.93 15.62 0.53
N PRO A 164 -11.94 16.03 1.32
CA PRO A 164 -13.31 15.56 1.11
C PRO A 164 -13.90 15.90 -0.26
N GLU A 165 -13.42 16.97 -0.90
CA GLU A 165 -13.85 17.32 -2.26
C GLU A 165 -13.26 16.35 -3.29
N ASP A 166 -12.01 15.92 -3.11
CA ASP A 166 -11.40 14.89 -3.96
C ASP A 166 -12.17 13.58 -3.88
N THR A 167 -12.64 13.20 -2.69
CA THR A 167 -13.50 12.02 -2.52
C THR A 167 -14.80 12.12 -3.33
N LYS A 168 -15.42 13.31 -3.43
CA LYS A 168 -16.62 13.50 -4.28
C LYS A 168 -16.30 13.39 -5.77
N ASN A 169 -15.08 13.77 -6.15
CA ASN A 169 -14.59 13.79 -7.52
C ASN A 169 -13.70 12.59 -7.87
N LEU A 170 -13.72 11.53 -7.04
CA LEU A 170 -12.81 10.38 -7.14
C LEU A 170 -12.79 9.78 -8.54
N ASP A 171 -13.96 9.58 -9.14
CA ASP A 171 -14.06 8.98 -10.48
C ASP A 171 -13.39 9.83 -11.56
N MET A 172 -13.55 11.15 -11.49
CA MET A 172 -12.87 12.08 -12.40
C MET A 172 -11.36 12.05 -12.17
N ILE A 173 -10.90 12.12 -10.91
CA ILE A 173 -9.47 12.11 -10.59
C ILE A 173 -8.82 10.82 -11.07
N VAL A 174 -9.43 9.66 -10.81
CA VAL A 174 -8.93 8.36 -11.27
C VAL A 174 -8.86 8.31 -12.80
N HIS A 175 -9.90 8.81 -13.49
CA HIS A 175 -9.92 8.86 -14.95
C HIS A 175 -8.77 9.71 -15.51
N GLU A 176 -8.57 10.91 -14.99
CA GLU A 176 -7.49 11.79 -15.44
C GLU A 176 -6.10 11.21 -15.17
N VAL A 177 -5.88 10.64 -13.97
CA VAL A 177 -4.62 9.95 -13.65
C VAL A 177 -4.40 8.78 -14.59
N TYR A 178 -5.45 8.00 -14.89
CA TYR A 178 -5.36 6.91 -15.86
C TYR A 178 -4.97 7.41 -17.25
N LEU A 179 -5.59 8.47 -17.77
CA LEU A 179 -5.24 9.03 -19.07
C LEU A 179 -3.82 9.58 -19.13
N ILE A 180 -3.35 10.23 -18.06
CA ILE A 180 -1.96 10.70 -17.92
C ILE A 180 -0.99 9.51 -17.95
N MET A 181 -1.27 8.45 -17.18
CA MET A 181 -0.44 7.24 -17.18
C MET A 181 -0.41 6.59 -18.56
N MET A 182 -1.55 6.51 -19.25
CA MET A 182 -1.63 5.89 -20.57
C MET A 182 -1.11 6.79 -21.71
N GLY A 183 -0.70 8.02 -21.42
CA GLY A 183 -0.25 8.99 -22.44
C GLY A 183 -1.36 9.42 -23.40
N LYS A 184 -2.63 9.32 -22.99
CA LYS A 184 -3.81 9.58 -23.84
C LYS A 184 -4.34 11.02 -23.77
N ASN A 185 -3.78 11.86 -22.90
CA ASN A 185 -4.20 13.25 -22.69
C ASN A 185 -3.49 14.29 -23.57
N ALA A 186 -2.79 13.87 -24.63
CA ALA A 186 -2.38 14.80 -25.67
C ALA A 186 -3.38 14.75 -26.82
N THR A 187 -4.46 15.53 -26.74
CA THR A 187 -4.87 16.24 -27.97
C THR A 187 -3.64 17.02 -28.43
N GLU A 188 -3.24 16.86 -29.70
CA GLU A 188 -1.95 17.24 -30.30
C GLU A 188 -1.52 18.73 -30.17
N ASP A 189 -2.21 19.55 -29.38
CA ASP A 189 -2.07 21.02 -29.40
C ASP A 189 -1.37 21.66 -28.17
N VAL A 190 -0.94 20.90 -27.16
CA VAL A 190 -0.48 21.53 -25.89
C VAL A 190 1.03 21.92 -25.87
N PHE A 191 1.79 21.65 -26.94
CA PHE A 191 3.21 22.07 -27.03
C PHE A 191 3.52 23.02 -28.20
N LEU A 192 2.53 23.72 -28.75
CA LEU A 192 2.74 24.87 -29.64
C LEU A 192 2.43 26.18 -28.89
N CYS A 193 3.31 26.55 -27.95
CA CYS A 193 3.49 27.93 -27.50
C CYS A 193 4.91 28.08 -26.92
#